data_AF-A0A4Q2Z3E0-F1
#
_entry.id   AF-A0A4Q2Z3E0-F1
#
_cell.length_a   1.000
_cell.length_b   1.000
_cell.length_c   1.000
_cell.angle_alpha   90.00
_cell.angle_beta   90.00
_cell.angle_gamma   90.00
#
_symmetry.space_group_name_H-M   'P 1'
#
loop_
_entity.id
_entity.type
_entity.pdbx_description
1 polymer ?
#
loop_
_entity_poly.entity_id
_entity_poly.type
_entity_poly.pdbx_seq_one_letter_code
_entity_poly.pdbx_strand_id
1 'polypeptide(L)'
;MLNFFLRIRALVIKELQSTFGNPQARTLLIMPVILQTLLFPFAATLEVKNASLAIYNRDTGAASNELVQRFAQSDAFTEILPI
;
A
#
# COMPACT_ATOMS: atom_id res chain seq x y z
N MET A 1 -33.81 -35.24 -5.08
CA MET A 1 -32.96 -34.08 -5.43
C MET A 1 -33.27 -32.85 -4.57
N LEU A 2 -34.53 -32.46 -4.38
CA LEU A 2 -34.95 -31.29 -3.57
C LEU A 2 -34.43 -31.29 -2.11
N ASN A 3 -34.43 -32.45 -1.45
CA ASN A 3 -33.95 -32.59 -0.06
C ASN A 3 -32.44 -32.32 0.11
N PHE A 4 -31.65 -32.56 -0.94
CA PHE A 4 -30.22 -32.26 -0.91
C PHE A 4 -29.98 -30.76 -0.82
N PHE A 5 -30.67 -29.97 -1.66
CA PHE A 5 -30.58 -28.51 -1.65
C PHE A 5 -31.05 -27.90 -0.33
N LEU A 6 -32.13 -28.43 0.27
CA LEU A 6 -32.61 -27.98 1.58
C LEU A 6 -31.59 -28.26 2.69
N ARG A 7 -30.94 -29.44 2.66
CA ARG A 7 -29.92 -29.82 3.64
C ARG A 7 -28.65 -28.98 3.51
N ILE A 8 -28.19 -28.72 2.29
CA ILE A 8 -27.05 -27.83 2.03
C ILE A 8 -27.37 -26.41 2.50
N ARG A 9 -28.56 -25.88 2.19
CA ARG A 9 -28.99 -24.56 2.65
C ARG A 9 -29.00 -24.46 4.18
N ALA A 10 -29.53 -25.47 4.87
CA ALA A 10 -29.53 -25.51 6.34
C ALA A 10 -28.10 -25.54 6.91
N LEU A 11 -27.18 -26.27 6.26
CA LEU A 11 -25.79 -26.34 6.66
C LEU A 11 -25.07 -25.00 6.48
N VAL A 12 -25.28 -24.33 5.33
CA VAL A 12 -24.72 -22.99 5.06
C VAL A 12 -25.20 -21.98 6.10
N ILE A 13 -26.49 -21.98 6.43
CA ILE A 13 -27.04 -21.07 7.46
C ILE A 13 -26.40 -21.34 8.82
N LYS A 14 -26.22 -22.62 9.20
CA LYS A 14 -25.57 -23.01 10.45
C LYS A 14 -24.12 -22.52 10.51
N GLU A 15 -23.35 -22.73 9.45
CA GLU A 15 -21.94 -22.33 9.40
C GLU A 15 -21.78 -20.80 9.40
N LEU A 16 -22.65 -20.07 8.70
CA LEU A 16 -22.67 -18.61 8.76
C LEU A 16 -22.98 -18.11 10.17
N GLN A 17 -24.02 -18.65 10.82
CA GLN A 17 -24.35 -18.29 12.22
C GLN A 17 -23.20 -18.61 13.18
N SER A 18 -22.56 -19.77 13.03
CA SER A 18 -21.38 -20.17 13.81
C SER A 18 -20.22 -19.20 13.63
N THR A 19 -19.94 -18.81 12.38
CA THR A 19 -18.84 -17.91 12.01
C THR A 19 -19.07 -16.50 12.55
N PHE A 20 -20.30 -15.98 12.45
CA PHE A 20 -20.64 -14.65 12.97
C PHE A 20 -20.71 -14.60 14.51
N GLY A 21 -21.11 -15.70 15.16
CA GLY A 21 -21.20 -15.79 16.62
C GLY A 21 -19.86 -16.03 17.32
N ASN A 22 -18.86 -16.55 16.62
CA ASN A 22 -17.54 -16.82 17.19
C ASN A 22 -16.56 -15.66 16.94
N PRO A 23 -16.08 -14.96 18.00
CA PRO A 23 -15.12 -13.85 17.86
C PRO A 23 -13.78 -14.28 17.23
N GLN A 24 -13.36 -15.53 17.42
CA GLN A 24 -12.13 -16.05 16.81
C GLN A 24 -12.30 -16.25 15.29
N ALA A 25 -13.44 -16.77 14.85
CA ALA A 25 -13.74 -16.96 13.43
C ALA A 25 -13.86 -15.60 12.70
N ARG A 26 -14.52 -14.63 13.34
CA ARG A 26 -14.59 -13.25 12.84
C ARG A 26 -13.20 -12.63 12.72
N THR A 27 -12.34 -12.80 13.72
CA THR A 27 -10.96 -12.30 13.70
C THR A 27 -10.16 -12.94 12.55
N LEU A 28 -10.26 -14.26 12.37
CA LEU A 28 -9.55 -14.97 11.30
C LEU A 28 -9.96 -14.48 9.89
N LEU A 29 -11.22 -14.11 9.70
CA LEU A 29 -11.73 -13.62 8.41
C LEU A 29 -11.42 -12.14 8.16
N ILE A 30 -11.55 -11.29 9.19
CA ILE A 30 -11.43 -9.84 9.03
C ILE A 30 -9.98 -9.37 9.13
N MET A 31 -9.17 -9.94 10.01
CA MET A 31 -7.78 -9.51 10.23
C MET A 31 -6.92 -9.52 8.96
N PRO A 32 -6.97 -10.57 8.10
CA PRO A 32 -6.19 -10.58 6.86
C PRO A 32 -6.54 -9.40 5.95
N VAL A 33 -7.83 -9.07 5.82
CA VAL A 33 -8.32 -7.97 4.98
C VAL A 33 -7.92 -6.61 5.56
N ILE A 34 -7.95 -6.44 6.88
CA ILE A 34 -7.45 -5.20 7.50
C ILE A 34 -5.94 -5.07 7.26
N LEU A 35 -5.18 -6.12 7.58
CA LEU A 35 -3.73 -6.11 7.41
C LEU A 35 -3.32 -5.89 5.97
N GLN A 36 -3.97 -6.53 4.99
CA GLN A 36 -3.62 -6.31 3.58
C GLN A 36 -3.85 -4.85 3.17
N THR A 37 -4.96 -4.24 3.58
CA THR A 37 -5.29 -2.85 3.19
C THR A 37 -4.42 -1.82 3.91
N LEU A 38 -3.89 -2.15 5.08
CA LEU A 38 -2.94 -1.29 5.78
C LEU A 38 -1.52 -1.49 5.26
N LEU A 39 -1.06 -2.73 5.14
CA LEU A 39 0.32 -3.05 4.79
C LEU A 39 0.61 -2.83 3.30
N PHE A 40 -0.31 -3.18 2.40
CA PHE A 40 -0.03 -3.11 0.96
C PHE A 40 0.16 -1.69 0.45
N PRO A 41 -0.58 -0.66 0.89
CA PRO A 41 -0.24 0.71 0.55
C PRO A 41 1.17 1.06 0.98
N PHE A 42 1.63 0.75 2.20
CA PHE A 42 3.02 1.04 2.58
C PHE A 42 4.06 0.24 1.78
N ALA A 43 3.75 -1.00 1.42
CA ALA A 43 4.63 -1.83 0.60
C ALA A 43 4.61 -1.43 -0.89
N ALA A 44 3.50 -0.89 -1.40
CA ALA A 44 3.28 -0.51 -2.79
C ALA A 44 3.51 1.00 -3.04
N THR A 45 3.50 1.83 -1.99
CA THR A 45 3.93 3.22 -2.07
C THR A 45 5.45 3.22 -2.19
N LEU A 46 5.93 3.19 -3.42
CA LEU A 46 7.23 3.70 -3.81
C LEU A 46 7.28 5.24 -3.66
N GLU A 47 6.61 5.82 -2.66
CA GLU A 47 6.79 7.23 -2.31
C GLU A 47 8.20 7.37 -1.75
N VAL A 48 9.14 7.61 -2.66
CA VAL A 48 10.53 7.92 -2.33
C VAL A 48 10.59 9.35 -1.80
N LYS A 49 9.91 9.62 -0.68
CA LYS A 49 9.98 10.91 0.03
C LYS A 49 11.37 11.20 0.64
N ASN A 50 12.32 10.29 0.43
CA ASN A 50 13.73 10.40 0.83
C ASN A 50 14.66 9.95 -0.31
N ALA A 51 14.34 10.28 -1.57
CA ALA A 51 15.27 10.05 -2.67
C ALA A 51 16.41 11.07 -2.59
N SER A 52 17.63 10.63 -2.33
CA SER A 52 18.82 11.47 -2.50
C SER A 52 19.09 11.67 -3.99
N LEU A 53 19.12 12.92 -4.45
CA LEU A 53 19.39 13.29 -5.84
C LEU A 53 20.86 13.69 -5.98
N ALA A 54 21.62 12.96 -6.78
CA ALA A 54 23.01 13.29 -7.05
C ALA A 54 23.13 14.04 -8.38
N ILE A 55 23.69 15.25 -8.36
CA ILE A 55 23.75 16.15 -9.52
C ILE A 55 25.19 16.22 -10.02
N TYR A 56 25.43 15.68 -11.21
CA TYR A 56 26.71 15.79 -11.91
C TYR A 56 26.64 16.93 -12.94
N ASN A 57 27.10 18.12 -12.55
CA ASN A 57 27.08 19.29 -13.42
C ASN A 57 28.48 19.60 -13.98
N ARG A 58 28.66 19.45 -15.30
CA ARG A 58 29.90 19.83 -16.01
C ARG A 58 29.80 21.18 -16.71
N ASP A 59 28.62 21.77 -16.78
CA ASP A 59 28.37 23.06 -17.41
C ASP A 59 27.75 24.00 -16.38
N THR A 60 28.56 24.88 -15.80
CA THR A 60 28.14 25.86 -14.79
C THR A 60 27.34 27.02 -15.38
N GLY A 61 26.81 26.89 -16.61
CA GLY A 61 25.97 27.86 -17.27
C GLY A 61 24.64 28.15 -16.55
N ALA A 62 24.04 29.30 -16.88
CA ALA A 62 22.82 29.80 -16.23
C ALA A 62 21.63 28.82 -16.30
N ALA A 63 21.47 28.12 -17.43
CA ALA A 63 20.40 27.13 -17.62
C ALA A 63 20.54 25.91 -16.71
N SER A 64 21.78 25.48 -16.43
CA SER A 64 22.05 24.35 -15.54
C SER A 64 21.72 24.73 -14.09
N ASN A 65 22.12 25.93 -13.65
CA ASN A 65 21.79 26.43 -12.31
C ASN A 65 20.29 26.58 -12.07
N GLU A 66 19.54 27.05 -13.07
CA GLU A 66 18.08 27.17 -12.97
C GLU A 66 17.40 25.81 -12.78
N LEU A 67 17.83 24.79 -13.54
CA LEU A 67 17.32 23.43 -13.41
C LEU A 67 17.65 22.83 -12.04
N VAL A 68 18.88 22.99 -11.57
CA VAL A 68 19.30 22.55 -10.23
C VAL A 68 18.45 23.20 -9.14
N GLN A 69 18.19 24.50 -9.24
CA GLN A 69 17.39 25.24 -8.28
C GLN A 69 15.92 24.78 -8.27
N ARG A 70 15.35 24.47 -9.44
CA ARG A 70 13.99 23.91 -9.55
C ARG A 70 13.89 22.51 -8.94
N PHE A 71 14.90 21.66 -9.12
CA PHE A 71 14.94 20.34 -8.46
C PHE A 71 15.11 20.45 -6.95
N ALA A 72 15.94 21.40 -6.49
CA ALA A 72 16.13 21.71 -5.07
C ALA A 72 14.88 22.21 -4.34
N GLN A 73 13.92 22.79 -5.05
CA GLN A 73 12.65 23.23 -4.48
C GLN A 73 11.51 22.22 -4.61
N SER A 74 11.74 21.05 -5.23
CA SER A 74 10.69 20.04 -5.32
C SER A 74 10.63 19.18 -4.06
N ASP A 75 9.43 18.95 -3.53
CA ASP A 75 9.19 18.11 -2.34
C ASP A 75 9.55 16.62 -2.55
N ALA A 76 10.00 16.26 -3.76
CA ALA A 76 10.37 14.90 -4.13
C ALA A 76 11.78 14.50 -3.66
N PHE A 77 12.68 15.45 -3.39
CA PHE A 77 14.08 15.18 -3.04
C PHE A 77 14.46 15.84 -1.72
N THR A 78 14.96 15.04 -0.78
CA THR A 78 15.35 15.53 0.57
C THR A 78 16.77 16.05 0.61
N GLU A 79 17.65 15.49 -0.21
CA GLU A 79 19.08 15.79 -0.19
C GLU A 79 19.64 15.86 -1.60
N ILE A 80 20.36 16.94 -1.90
CA ILE A 80 21.06 17.14 -3.17
C ILE A 80 22.56 17.03 -2.92
N LEU A 81 23.19 16.03 -3.52
CA LEU A 81 24.62 15.80 -3.45
C LEU A 81 25.27 16.24 -4.77
N PRO A 82 26.07 17.31 -4.80
CA PRO A 82 26.89 17.63 -5.97
C PRO A 82 28.03 16.61 -6.07
N ILE A 83 28.16 15.98 -7.22
CA ILE A 83 29.28 15.09 -7.61
C ILE A 83 29.98 15.66 -8.84
#